data_AF-K2F649-F1
#
_entry.id   AF-K2F649-F1
#
_cell.length_a   1.000
_cell.length_b   1.000
_cell.length_c   1.000
_cell.angle_alpha   90.00
_cell.angle_beta   90.00
_cell.angle_gamma   90.00
#
_symmetry.space_group_name_H-M   'P 1'
#
loop_
_entity.id
_entity.type
_entity.pdbx_description
1 polymer ?
#
loop_
_entity_poly.entity_id
_entity_poly.type
_entity_poly.pdbx_seq_one_letter_code
_entity_poly.pdbx_strand_id
1 'polypeptide(L)' 'GRLKQELRQSGVSDEDIAAALPEAGDEIERCQAVWARKFGQLPETPAERAKQMRFLQYRGFSGDAITQTMRRAMRGADE' A
#
# COMPACT_ATOMS: atom_id res chain seq x y z
N GLY A 1 -14.43 -12.61 -9.51
CA GLY A 1 -14.41 -11.94 -8.19
C GLY A 1 -14.32 -10.44 -8.38
N ARG A 2 -15.25 -9.68 -7.82
CA ARG A 2 -15.48 -8.24 -8.03
C ARG A 2 -14.23 -7.37 -7.79
N LEU A 3 -13.35 -7.80 -6.88
CA LEU A 3 -12.07 -7.14 -6.58
C LEU A 3 -11.12 -6.99 -7.78
N LYS A 4 -11.15 -7.92 -8.76
CA LYS A 4 -10.33 -7.82 -9.98
C LYS A 4 -10.85 -6.78 -10.99
N GLN A 5 -12.15 -6.50 -11.00
CA GLN A 5 -12.74 -5.55 -11.95
C GLN A 5 -12.65 -4.10 -11.45
N GLU A 6 -12.71 -3.88 -10.13
CA GLU A 6 -12.59 -2.52 -9.56
C GLU A 6 -11.14 -2.01 -9.55
N LEU A 7 -10.15 -2.91 -9.44
CA LEU A 7 -8.73 -2.55 -9.55
C LEU A 7 -8.30 -2.22 -10.98
N ARG A 8 -9.07 -2.62 -12.01
CA ARG A 8 -8.77 -2.31 -13.41
C ARG A 8 -9.19 -0.91 -13.85
N GLN A 9 -10.07 -0.23 -13.10
CA GLN A 9 -10.61 1.10 -13.44
C GLN A 9 -9.97 2.24 -12.64
N SER A 10 -9.15 1.94 -11.63
CA SER A 10 -8.33 2.98 -10.98
C SER A 10 -7.17 3.33 -11.90
N GLY A 11 -7.38 4.35 -12.75
CA GLY A 11 -6.42 4.97 -13.67
C GLY A 11 -5.19 5.56 -12.96
N VAL A 12 -4.42 4.69 -12.33
CA VAL A 12 -3.10 4.94 -11.82
C VAL A 12 -2.26 3.88 -12.50
N SER A 13 -1.72 4.23 -13.66
CA SER A 13 -0.72 3.44 -14.35
C SER A 13 0.30 2.97 -13.31
N ASP A 14 0.44 1.66 -13.18
CA ASP A 14 1.42 1.02 -12.29
C ASP A 14 2.86 1.51 -12.58
N GLU A 15 3.03 2.11 -13.76
CA GLU A 15 4.23 2.64 -14.37
C GLU A 15 4.63 4.03 -13.83
N ASP A 16 3.69 4.87 -13.36
CA ASP A 16 3.99 6.25 -12.92
C ASP A 16 4.42 6.37 -11.45
N ILE A 17 4.09 5.38 -10.61
CA ILE A 17 4.43 5.45 -9.17
C ILE A 17 5.87 5.00 -8.92
N ALA A 18 6.42 4.13 -9.78
CA ALA A 18 7.82 3.73 -9.72
C ALA A 18 8.77 4.87 -10.15
N ALA A 19 8.31 5.79 -11.01
CA ALA A 19 9.13 6.87 -11.55
C ALA A 19 9.28 8.11 -10.63
N ALA A 20 8.54 8.19 -9.53
CA ALA A 20 8.48 9.38 -8.67
C ALA A 20 9.09 9.24 -7.28
N LEU A 21 9.73 8.11 -6.96
CA LEU A 21 10.38 7.90 -5.66
C LEU A 21 11.88 7.68 -5.88
N PRO A 22 12.75 8.54 -5.33
CA PRO A 22 14.19 8.45 -5.54
C PRO A 22 14.70 7.07 -5.12
N GLU A 23 15.57 6.49 -5.95
CA GLU A 23 16.10 5.11 -5.86
C GLU A 23 16.97 4.82 -4.62
N ALA A 24 16.89 5.63 -3.55
CA ALA A 24 17.76 5.56 -2.37
C ALA A 24 16.98 5.67 -1.04
N GLY A 25 15.85 4.97 -0.91
CA GLY A 25 15.04 4.94 0.32
C GLY A 25 14.64 3.53 0.75
N ASP A 26 14.47 3.35 2.06
CA ASP A 26 14.03 2.11 2.70
C ASP A 26 12.71 1.62 2.06
N GLU A 27 12.63 0.33 1.72
CA GLU A 27 11.45 -0.27 1.06
C GLU A 27 10.16 -0.04 1.87
N ILE A 28 10.26 0.03 3.20
CA ILE A 28 9.15 0.30 4.11
C ILE A 28 8.63 1.72 3.91
N GLU A 29 9.52 2.71 3.76
CA GLU A 29 9.10 4.11 3.55
C GLU A 29 8.38 4.29 2.23
N ARG A 30 8.86 3.64 1.16
CA ARG A 30 8.18 3.64 -0.14
C ARG A 30 6.83 2.93 -0.06
N CYS A 31 6.77 1.79 0.62
CA CYS A 31 5.53 1.05 0.87
C CYS A 31 4.51 1.90 1.65
N GLN A 32 4.96 2.58 2.70
CA GLN A 32 4.16 3.48 3.52
C GLN A 32 3.66 4.68 2.71
N ALA A 33 4.50 5.33 1.90
CA ALA A 33 4.09 6.45 1.06
C ALA A 33 3.02 6.03 0.04
N VAL A 34 3.20 4.88 -0.62
CA VAL A 34 2.22 4.33 -1.57
C VAL A 34 0.91 3.94 -0.88
N TRP A 35 1.00 3.34 0.32
CA TRP A 35 -0.16 3.02 1.14
C TRP A 35 -0.92 4.28 1.61
N ALA A 36 -0.21 5.29 2.10
CA ALA A 36 -0.78 6.53 2.60
C ALA A 36 -1.48 7.32 1.49
N ARG A 37 -0.92 7.36 0.28
CA ARG A 37 -1.53 8.02 -0.88
C ARG A 37 -2.83 7.35 -1.34
N LYS A 38 -2.96 6.03 -1.20
CA LYS A 38 -4.14 5.29 -1.66
C LYS A 38 -5.21 5.10 -0.58
N PHE A 39 -4.78 4.75 0.63
CA PHE A 39 -5.68 4.40 1.73
C PHE A 39 -5.64 5.45 2.84
N GLY A 40 -4.44 5.84 3.29
CA GLY A 40 -4.25 6.87 4.30
C GLY A 40 -4.89 6.56 5.67
N GLN A 41 -5.49 5.40 5.83
CA GLN A 41 -6.24 4.99 7.02
C GLN A 41 -6.07 3.50 7.27
N LEU A 42 -6.10 3.14 8.56
CA LEU A 42 -6.02 1.75 8.99
C LEU A 42 -7.25 0.95 8.55
N PRO A 43 -7.07 -0.33 8.19
CA PRO A 43 -8.20 -1.18 7.85
C PRO A 43 -9.03 -1.50 9.10
N GLU A 44 -10.30 -1.12 9.09
CA GLU A 44 -11.24 -1.41 10.19
C GLU A 44 -11.76 -2.86 10.16
N THR A 45 -11.64 -3.54 9.01
CA THR A 45 -12.14 -4.90 8.83
C THR A 45 -11.07 -5.84 8.27
N PRO A 46 -11.17 -7.16 8.51
CA PRO A 46 -10.27 -8.14 7.90
C PRO A 46 -10.28 -8.11 6.37
N ALA A 47 -11.43 -7.79 5.78
CA ALA A 47 -11.60 -7.67 4.34
C ALA A 47 -10.82 -6.46 3.78
N GLU A 48 -10.92 -5.29 4.43
CA GLU A 48 -10.15 -4.11 4.05
C GLU A 48 -8.65 -4.34 4.26
N ARG A 49 -8.25 -5.02 5.35
CA ARG A 49 -6.84 -5.39 5.55
C ARG A 49 -6.31 -6.23 4.39
N ALA A 50 -7.05 -7.27 3.99
CA ALA A 50 -6.67 -8.12 2.86
C ALA A 50 -6.63 -7.36 1.53
N LYS A 51 -7.48 -6.34 1.35
CA LYS A 51 -7.48 -5.46 0.17
C LYS A 51 -6.24 -4.56 0.15
N GLN A 52 -5.91 -3.92 1.27
CA GLN A 52 -4.73 -3.06 1.37
C GLN A 52 -3.43 -3.85 1.20
N MET A 53 -3.31 -5.02 1.83
CA MET A 53 -2.14 -5.90 1.66
C MET A 53 -1.98 -6.37 0.21
N ARG A 54 -3.06 -6.84 -0.44
CA ARG A 54 -3.01 -7.27 -1.85
C ARG A 54 -2.62 -6.13 -2.78
N PHE A 55 -3.11 -4.92 -2.52
CA PHE A 55 -2.71 -3.76 -3.31
C PHE A 55 -1.19 -3.53 -3.26
N LEU A 56 -0.58 -3.56 -2.07
CA LEU A 56 0.85 -3.36 -1.92
C LEU A 56 1.67 -4.52 -2.52
N GLN A 57 1.19 -5.76 -2.38
CA GLN A 57 1.79 -6.93 -3.04
C GLN A 57 1.79 -6.79 -4.57
N TYR A 58 0.67 -6.32 -5.15
CA TYR A 58 0.59 -6.06 -6.59
C TYR A 58 1.54 -4.96 -7.06
N ARG A 59 1.92 -4.04 -6.17
CA ARG A 59 2.94 -3.01 -6.42
C ARG A 59 4.37 -3.48 -6.21
N GLY A 60 4.57 -4.78 -5.96
CA GLY A 60 5.89 -5.39 -5.87
C GLY A 60 6.56 -5.27 -4.50
N PHE A 61 5.86 -4.80 -3.47
CA PHE A 61 6.44 -4.72 -2.13
C PHE A 61 6.53 -6.10 -1.45
N SER A 62 7.61 -6.30 -0.71
CA SER A 62 7.80 -7.53 0.07
C SER A 62 6.76 -7.67 1.19
N GLY A 63 6.46 -8.92 1.57
CA GLY A 63 5.53 -9.19 2.68
C GLY A 63 5.99 -8.58 4.01
N ASP A 64 7.30 -8.45 4.21
CA ASP A 64 7.90 -7.81 5.38
C ASP A 64 7.63 -6.31 5.37
N ALA A 65 7.94 -5.61 4.27
CA ALA A 65 7.67 -4.18 4.13
C ALA A 65 6.19 -3.84 4.29
N ILE A 66 5.29 -4.68 3.78
CA ILE A 66 3.83 -4.53 3.96
C ILE A 66 3.43 -4.69 5.42
N THR A 67 3.95 -5.72 6.10
CA THR A 67 3.65 -5.97 7.51
C THR A 67 4.17 -4.84 8.39
N GLN A 68 5.38 -4.35 8.10
CA GLN A 68 6.02 -3.27 8.82
C GLN A 68 5.31 -1.92 8.59
N THR A 69 4.83 -1.67 7.37
CA THR A 69 3.99 -0.50 7.03
C THR A 69 2.70 -0.51 7.83
N MET A 70 1.99 -1.64 7.88
CA MET A 70 0.77 -1.79 8.69
C MET A 70 1.05 -1.56 10.18
N ARG A 71 2.16 -2.09 10.69
CA ARG A 71 2.60 -1.85 12.08
C ARG A 71 2.92 -0.38 12.35
N ARG A 72 3.61 0.30 11.44
CA ARG A 72 3.90 1.75 11.56
C ARG A 72 2.63 2.58 11.52
N ALA A 73 1.72 2.28 10.58
CA ALA A 73 0.44 2.95 10.49
C ALA A 73 -0.41 2.77 11.76
N MET A 74 -0.36 1.59 12.39
CA MET A 74 -1.06 1.34 13.65
C MET A 74 -0.46 2.16 14.81
N ARG A 75 0.87 2.34 14.83
CA ARG A 75 1.54 3.13 15.87
C ARG A 75 1.39 4.65 15.69
N GLY A 76 1.34 5.13 14.44
CA GLY A 76 1.18 6.55 14.13
C GLY A 76 -0.26 7.06 14.19
N ALA A 77 -1.25 6.19 14.44
CA ALA A 77 -2.63 6.58 14.69
C ALA A 77 -2.90 6.92 16.18
N ASP A 78 -1.93 6.66 17.06
CA ASP A 78 -1.96 6.95 18.50
C ASP A 78 -1.28 8.30 18.84
N GLU A 79 -0.85 9.09 17.85
CA GLU A 79 -0.30 10.46 18.00
C GLU A 79 -1.25 11.51 17.37
#